data_AF-A0A9N9XF28-F1
#
_entry.id   AF-A0A9N9XF28-F1
#
_cell.length_a   1.000
_cell.length_b   1.000
_cell.length_c   1.000
_cell.angle_alpha   90.00
_cell.angle_beta   90.00
_cell.angle_gamma   90.00
#
_symmetry.space_group_name_H-M   'P 1'
#
loop_
_entity.id
_entity.type
_entity.pdbx_description
1 polymer ?
#
loop_
_entity_poly.entity_id
_entity_poly.type
_entity_poly.pdbx_seq_one_letter_code
_entity_poly.pdbx_strand_id
1 'polypeptide(L)'
;MLAVKNYIQLFLDMITKHRQEAETTFKTIFEKSTNDAESVSITLEKPRIAPRKQTQRSNHAVNSTKDFFRVSLFIPYLDSLISSLGVRFSEDNNPGMLLYNFASQKHNKIT
;
A
#
# COMPACT_ATOMS: atom_id res chain seq x y z
N MET A 1 7.01 -20.19 10.48
CA MET A 1 6.15 -19.02 10.78
C MET A 1 6.90 -17.85 11.43
N LEU A 2 7.88 -18.09 12.33
CA LEU A 2 8.80 -17.03 12.80
C LEU A 2 9.51 -16.34 11.62
N ALA A 3 9.99 -17.11 10.64
CA ALA A 3 10.54 -16.57 9.40
C ALA A 3 9.53 -15.67 8.65
N VAL A 4 8.27 -16.09 8.50
CA VAL A 4 7.22 -15.30 7.84
C VAL A 4 6.97 -13.99 8.59
N LYS A 5 6.86 -14.04 9.91
CA LYS A 5 6.68 -12.84 10.74
C LYS A 5 7.87 -11.88 10.58
N ASN A 6 9.10 -12.39 10.56
CA ASN A 6 10.29 -11.59 10.33
C ASN A 6 10.29 -10.95 8.94
N TYR A 7 9.91 -11.69 7.89
CA TYR A 7 9.77 -11.11 6.55
C TYR A 7 8.70 -10.04 6.47
N ILE A 8 7.56 -10.25 7.13
CA ILE A 8 6.50 -9.23 7.21
C ILE A 8 6.98 -7.99 7.96
N GLN A 9 7.77 -8.16 9.03
CA GLN A 9 8.34 -7.03 9.76
C GLN A 9 9.31 -6.23 8.87
N LEU A 10 10.22 -6.91 8.17
CA LEU A 10 11.12 -6.25 7.20
C LEU A 10 10.36 -5.48 6.12
N PHE A 11 9.27 -6.07 5.62
CA PHE A 11 8.40 -5.43 4.63
C PHE A 11 7.66 -4.22 5.20
N LEU A 12 7.16 -4.32 6.43
CA LEU A 12 6.54 -3.20 7.15
C LEU A 12 7.53 -2.05 7.34
N ASP A 13 8.76 -2.35 7.74
CA ASP A 13 9.81 -1.36 7.93
C ASP A 13 10.14 -0.65 6.61
N MET A 14 10.25 -1.42 5.52
CA MET A 14 10.47 -0.89 4.16
C MET A 14 9.33 0.03 3.70
N ILE A 15 8.07 -0.39 3.84
CA ILE A 15 6.91 0.43 3.47
C ILE A 15 6.82 1.68 4.34
N THR A 16 7.08 1.55 5.64
CA THR A 16 7.07 2.69 6.57
C THR A 16 8.12 3.72 6.17
N LYS A 17 9.31 3.27 5.77
CA LYS A 17 10.35 4.16 5.21
C LYS A 17 9.85 4.85 3.93
N HIS A 18 9.30 4.11 2.98
CA HIS A 18 8.72 4.71 1.76
C HIS A 18 7.59 5.70 2.05
N ARG A 19 6.84 5.49 3.13
CA ARG A 19 5.79 6.38 3.59
C ARG A 19 6.32 7.66 4.26
N GLN A 20 7.45 7.58 4.97
CA GLN A 20 8.16 8.75 5.51
C GLN A 20 8.83 9.56 4.39
N GLU A 21 9.41 8.87 3.42
CA GLU A 21 10.09 9.41 2.24
C GLU A 21 9.14 9.47 1.02
N ALA A 22 7.85 9.74 1.26
CA ALA A 22 6.82 9.58 0.23
C ALA A 22 7.00 10.50 -0.97
N GLU A 23 7.58 11.69 -0.79
CA GLU A 23 7.83 12.61 -1.89
C GLU A 23 8.91 12.08 -2.86
N THR A 24 10.04 11.64 -2.32
CA THR A 24 11.18 11.14 -3.11
C THR A 24 10.86 9.78 -3.72
N THR A 25 10.28 8.86 -2.94
CA THR A 25 9.90 7.52 -3.42
C THR A 25 8.85 7.62 -4.53
N PHE A 26 7.81 8.45 -4.34
CA PHE A 26 6.76 8.59 -5.33
C PHE A 26 7.24 9.28 -6.60
N LYS A 27 8.21 10.19 -6.52
CA LYS A 27 8.79 10.84 -7.70
C LYS A 27 9.30 9.81 -8.72
N THR A 28 10.09 8.83 -8.26
CA THR A 28 10.63 7.79 -9.15
C THR A 28 9.55 6.89 -9.74
N ILE A 29 8.51 6.56 -8.96
CA ILE A 29 7.37 5.76 -9.44
C ILE A 29 6.61 6.55 -10.52
N PHE A 30 6.32 7.82 -10.24
CA PHE A 30 5.56 8.68 -11.15
C PHE A 30 6.32 8.91 -12.46
N GLU A 31 7.63 9.15 -12.42
CA GLU A 31 8.47 9.29 -13.62
C GLU A 31 8.44 8.03 -14.49
N LYS A 32 8.59 6.84 -13.89
CA LYS A 32 8.47 5.57 -14.62
C LYS A 32 7.09 5.39 -15.25
N SER A 33 6.02 5.61 -14.48
CA SER A 33 4.66 5.52 -14.99
C SER A 33 4.36 6.54 -16.09
N THR A 34 4.98 7.72 -16.03
CA THR A 34 4.86 8.75 -17.07
C THR A 34 5.53 8.29 -18.36
N ASN A 35 6.76 7.77 -18.27
CA ASN A 35 7.47 7.23 -19.43
C ASN A 35 6.72 6.04 -20.07
N ASP A 36 6.16 5.15 -19.24
CA ASP A 36 5.37 4.01 -19.72
C ASP A 36 4.09 4.49 -20.42
N ALA A 37 3.40 5.48 -19.88
CA ALA A 37 2.20 6.06 -20.49
C ALA A 37 2.52 6.77 -21.82
N GLU A 38 3.60 7.54 -21.87
CA GLU A 38 4.07 8.22 -23.09
C GLU A 38 4.42 7.23 -24.20
N SER A 39 4.98 6.06 -23.85
CA SER A 39 5.30 4.99 -24.82
C SER A 39 4.07 4.47 -25.58
N VAL A 40 2.88 4.60 -24.98
CA VAL A 40 1.59 4.24 -25.59
C VAL A 40 0.75 5.47 -25.96
N SER A 41 1.38 6.65 -26.06
CA SER A 41 0.74 7.92 -26.41
C SER A 41 -0.39 8.34 -25.44
N ILE A 42 -0.26 7.98 -24.15
CA ILE A 42 -1.17 8.38 -23.08
C ILE A 42 -0.50 9.47 -22.24
N THR A 43 -1.20 10.56 -21.99
CA THR A 43 -0.75 11.61 -21.07
C THR A 43 -1.35 11.39 -19.68
N LEU A 44 -0.50 11.33 -18.65
CA LEU A 44 -0.95 11.28 -17.26
C LEU A 44 -1.41 12.67 -16.81
N GLU A 45 -2.72 12.81 -16.65
CA GLU A 45 -3.34 14.03 -16.16
C GLU A 45 -4.12 13.81 -14.86
N LYS A 46 -4.30 14.89 -14.11
CA LYS A 46 -5.18 14.89 -12.95
C LYS A 46 -6.60 14.57 -13.40
N PRO A 47 -7.26 13.55 -12.81
CA PRO A 47 -8.67 13.27 -13.11
C PRO A 47 -9.53 14.51 -12.92
N ARG A 48 -10.52 14.69 -13.80
CA ARG A 48 -11.45 15.83 -13.72
C ARG A 48 -12.16 15.84 -12.36
N ILE A 49 -11.85 16.82 -11.52
CA ILE A 49 -12.56 17.06 -10.26
C ILE A 49 -13.89 17.71 -10.60
N ALA A 50 -15.00 16.99 -10.39
CA ALA A 50 -16.34 17.58 -10.46
C ALA A 50 -16.60 18.37 -9.17
N PRO A 51 -16.64 19.72 -9.18
CA PRO A 51 -16.65 20.52 -7.95
C PRO A 51 -17.86 20.29 -7.04
N ARG A 52 -18.96 19.76 -7.61
CA ARG A 52 -20.26 19.65 -6.94
C ARG A 52 -20.73 18.22 -6.65
N LYS A 53 -20.04 17.18 -7.13
CA LYS A 53 -20.57 15.79 -7.11
C LYS A 53 -19.66 14.76 -6.44
N GLN A 54 -18.40 15.07 -6.16
CA GLN A 54 -17.48 14.10 -5.58
C GLN A 54 -17.55 14.14 -4.05
N THR A 55 -18.40 13.29 -3.47
CA THR A 55 -18.62 13.18 -2.01
C THR A 55 -17.81 12.07 -1.35
N GLN A 56 -17.32 11.11 -2.14
CA GLN A 56 -16.66 9.88 -1.65
C GLN A 56 -15.12 9.93 -1.73
N ARG A 57 -14.54 11.03 -2.23
CA ARG A 57 -13.08 11.18 -2.35
C ARG A 57 -12.67 12.56 -1.88
N SER A 58 -11.57 12.62 -1.15
CA SER A 58 -10.95 13.88 -0.72
C SER A 58 -10.55 14.73 -1.92
N ASN A 59 -11.09 15.95 -1.99
CA ASN A 59 -10.73 16.94 -3.00
C ASN A 59 -9.45 17.67 -2.56
N HIS A 60 -8.31 17.01 -2.70
CA HIS A 60 -7.03 17.62 -2.35
C HIS A 60 -6.73 18.82 -3.26
N ALA A 61 -6.50 19.98 -2.65
CA ALA A 61 -6.14 21.23 -3.31
C ALA A 61 -4.66 21.21 -3.75
N VAL A 62 -4.32 20.30 -4.66
CA VAL A 62 -2.98 20.14 -5.24
C VAL A 62 -3.00 20.48 -6.72
N ASN A 63 -2.01 21.26 -7.14
CA ASN A 63 -1.92 21.83 -8.48
C ASN A 63 -1.17 20.92 -9.47
N SER A 64 -0.29 20.04 -8.98
CA SER A 64 0.44 19.11 -9.84
C SER A 64 -0.26 17.75 -9.91
N THR A 65 -0.27 17.12 -11.09
CA THR A 65 -0.79 15.76 -11.29
C THR A 65 -0.04 14.76 -10.41
N LYS A 66 1.28 14.91 -10.29
CA LYS A 66 2.13 14.10 -9.40
C LYS A 66 1.66 14.17 -7.95
N ASP A 67 1.51 15.37 -7.39
CA ASP A 67 1.09 15.53 -6.01
C ASP A 67 -0.34 15.07 -5.78
N PHE A 68 -1.21 15.21 -6.79
CA PHE A 68 -2.54 14.64 -6.74
C PHE A 68 -2.50 13.13 -6.53
N PHE A 69 -1.80 12.36 -7.37
CA PHE A 69 -1.70 10.90 -7.20
C PHE A 69 -0.94 10.50 -5.94
N ARG A 70 0.07 11.28 -5.54
CA ARG A 70 0.81 11.04 -4.29
C ARG A 70 -0.11 11.07 -3.07
N VAL A 71 -0.90 12.14 -2.94
CA VAL A 71 -1.75 12.37 -1.75
C VAL A 71 -3.05 11.57 -1.81
N SER A 72 -3.62 11.38 -3.00
CA SER A 72 -4.92 10.70 -3.15
C SER A 72 -4.83 9.18 -3.26
N LEU A 73 -3.69 8.62 -3.66
CA LEU A 73 -3.51 7.20 -3.92
C LEU A 73 -2.33 6.61 -3.16
N PHE A 74 -1.12 7.11 -3.41
CA PHE A 74 0.10 6.49 -2.90
C PHE A 74 0.16 6.49 -1.37
N ILE A 75 0.02 7.66 -0.75
CA ILE A 75 0.04 7.81 0.71
C ILE A 75 -1.08 6.97 1.38
N PRO A 76 -2.36 7.10 0.99
CA PRO A 76 -3.43 6.29 1.57
C PRO A 76 -3.23 4.78 1.41
N TYR A 77 -2.68 4.35 0.26
CA TYR A 77 -2.41 2.94 0.02
C TYR A 77 -1.32 2.40 0.95
N LEU A 78 -0.21 3.12 1.12
CA LEU A 78 0.84 2.72 2.08
C LEU A 78 0.30 2.72 3.52
N ASP A 79 -0.48 3.73 3.90
CA ASP A 79 -1.11 3.79 5.23
C ASP A 79 -2.03 2.58 5.47
N SER A 80 -2.81 2.19 4.47
CA SER A 80 -3.66 0.99 4.52
C SER A 80 -2.84 -0.30 4.66
N LEU A 81 -1.71 -0.41 3.94
CA LEU A 81 -0.83 -1.58 4.03
C LEU A 81 -0.17 -1.67 5.41
N ILE A 82 0.39 -0.57 5.90
CA ILE A 82 1.01 -0.48 7.23
C ILE A 82 -0.02 -0.86 8.30
N SER A 83 -1.22 -0.29 8.24
CA SER A 83 -2.28 -0.57 9.20
C SER A 83 -2.73 -2.04 9.14
N SER A 84 -3.09 -2.54 7.96
CA SER A 84 -3.63 -3.90 7.81
C SER A 84 -2.62 -4.97 8.20
N LEU A 85 -1.36 -4.86 7.76
CA LEU A 85 -0.31 -5.81 8.09
C LEU A 85 0.15 -5.65 9.54
N GLY A 86 0.26 -4.42 10.04
CA GLY A 86 0.63 -4.15 11.43
C GLY A 86 -0.37 -4.74 12.41
N VAL A 87 -1.67 -4.60 12.14
CA VAL A 87 -2.71 -5.24 12.96
C VAL A 87 -2.65 -6.75 12.80
N ARG A 88 -2.64 -7.29 11.57
CA ARG A 88 -2.75 -8.74 11.34
C ARG A 88 -1.60 -9.54 11.94
N PHE A 89 -0.39 -8.98 11.97
CA PHE A 89 0.82 -9.65 12.44
C PHE A 89 1.32 -9.12 13.79
N SER A 90 0.51 -8.33 14.51
CA SER A 90 0.81 -7.91 15.88
C SER A 90 0.91 -9.11 16.82
N GLU A 91 1.57 -8.90 17.96
CA GLU A 91 1.67 -9.93 19.00
C GLU A 91 0.30 -10.39 19.50
N ASP A 92 -0.69 -9.49 19.52
CA ASP A 92 -2.05 -9.78 19.96
C ASP A 92 -2.72 -10.88 19.11
N ASN A 93 -2.35 -10.97 17.83
CA ASN A 93 -2.89 -11.95 16.89
C ASN A 93 -2.07 -13.24 16.79
N ASN A 94 -0.97 -13.36 17.55
CA ASN A 94 -0.11 -14.53 17.55
C ASN A 94 -0.85 -15.84 17.95
N PRO A 95 -1.76 -15.86 18.95
CA PRO A 95 -2.53 -17.07 19.28
C PRO A 95 -3.34 -17.61 18.09
N GLY A 96 -4.00 -16.72 17.32
CA GLY A 96 -4.77 -17.12 16.14
C GLY A 96 -3.90 -17.72 15.04
N MET A 97 -2.70 -17.16 14.84
CA MET A 97 -1.70 -17.69 13.91
C MET A 97 -1.19 -19.08 14.31
N LEU A 98 -0.96 -19.31 15.61
CA LEU A 98 -0.54 -20.61 16.14
C LEU A 98 -1.64 -21.68 15.97
N LEU A 99 -2.91 -21.31 16.21
CA LEU A 99 -4.05 -22.21 16.02
C LEU A 99 -4.20 -22.64 14.54
N TYR A 100 -4.08 -21.71 13.61
CA TYR A 100 -4.14 -22.01 12.17
C TYR A 100 -3.07 -23.04 11.75
N ASN A 101 -1.85 -22.92 12.28
CA ASN A 101 -0.79 -23.90 12.02
C ASN A 101 -1.15 -25.28 12.55
N PHE A 102 -1.62 -25.34 13.79
CA PHE A 102 -1.94 -26.60 14.42
C PHE A 102 -3.02 -27.35 13.64
N ALA A 103 -4.09 -26.64 13.22
CA ALA A 103 -5.14 -27.21 12.39
C ALA A 103 -4.61 -27.70 11.03
N SER A 104 -3.73 -26.92 10.39
CA SER A 104 -3.13 -27.25 9.09
C SER A 104 -2.23 -28.50 9.16
N GLN A 105 -1.46 -28.66 10.24
CA GLN A 105 -0.61 -29.83 10.45
C GLN A 105 -1.41 -31.11 10.74
N LYS A 106 -2.58 -30.99 11.37
CA LYS A 106 -3.44 -32.14 11.69
C LYS A 106 -4.10 -32.70 10.42
N HIS A 107 -4.46 -31.83 9.47
CA HIS A 107 -5.02 -32.25 8.18
C HIS A 107 -4.01 -33.03 7.32
N ASN A 108 -2.74 -32.62 7.30
CA ASN A 108 -1.69 -33.26 6.50
C ASN A 108 -1.17 -34.60 7.08
N LYS A 109 -1.69 -35.06 8.22
CA LYS A 109 -1.31 -36.36 8.83
C LYS A 109 -2.37 -37.45 8.66
N ILE A 110 -3.52 -37.14 8.06
CA ILE A 110 -4.66 -38.06 7.91
C ILE A 110 -4.81 -38.54 6.44
N THR A 111 -4.03 -37.97 5.52
CA THR A 111 -3.80 -38.44 4.14
C THR A 111 -2.39 -38.97 4.01
#